data_AF-A0A819QL66-F1
#
_entry.id   AF-A0A819QL66-F1
#
_cell.length_a   1.000
_cell.length_b   1.000
_cell.length_c   1.000
_cell.angle_alpha   90.00
_cell.angle_beta   90.00
_cell.angle_gamma   90.00
#
_symmetry.space_group_name_H-M   'P 1'
#
loop_
_entity.id
_entity.type
_entity.pdbx_description
1 polymer ?
#
loop_
_entity_poly.entity_id
_entity_poly.type
_entity_poly.pdbx_seq_one_letter_code
_entity_poly.pdbx_strand_id
1 'polypeptide(L)'
;MYRSSSVSCFLLVKVNKEEAELAHLYFLPKTHKPGTPLRPIMASLKSPITGMSKWLDGLLRPLFNRLASETTISNGCQLIKQVERWSATYLTPATSFITMDVTDLYTMIPQEGGVQAIKRLIEATGLRQIDGVKKEIILALTRFVMTNNYFCLDGSYYKQIRGGAMGSPLTLTIANAYMYFVERPISKWANRT
;
A
#
# COMPACT_ATOMS: atom_id res chain seq x y z
N MET A 1 -2.18 -32.30 45.01
CA MET A 1 -3.52 -31.98 44.48
C MET A 1 -3.45 -30.57 43.88
N TYR A 2 -3.50 -30.52 42.55
CA TYR A 2 -3.61 -29.38 41.61
C TYR A 2 -3.07 -27.98 41.98
N ARG A 3 -1.94 -27.66 41.32
CA ARG A 3 -1.63 -26.31 40.82
C ARG A 3 -2.77 -25.83 39.91
N SER A 4 -3.24 -24.61 40.13
CA SER A 4 -4.17 -23.86 39.29
C SER A 4 -3.75 -22.38 39.41
N SER A 5 -3.57 -21.57 38.38
CA SER A 5 -3.74 -21.75 36.94
C SER A 5 -2.99 -20.61 36.25
N SER A 6 -2.35 -20.95 35.15
CA SER A 6 -1.50 -20.14 34.29
C SER A 6 -2.13 -18.81 33.86
N VAL A 7 -1.52 -17.69 34.24
CA VAL A 7 -1.69 -16.40 33.55
C VAL A 7 -0.74 -16.44 32.35
N SER A 8 -1.17 -17.03 31.24
CA SER A 8 -0.38 -17.10 30.00
C SER A 8 -1.21 -16.60 28.84
N CYS A 9 -1.14 -15.29 28.54
CA CYS A 9 -1.16 -14.76 27.16
C CYS A 9 -0.90 -13.24 27.12
N PHE A 10 0.10 -12.74 27.85
CA PHE A 10 0.64 -11.42 27.54
C PHE A 10 2.16 -11.54 27.53
N LEU A 11 2.75 -11.51 26.33
CA LEU A 11 4.15 -11.14 26.20
C LEU A 11 4.20 -9.66 26.58
N LEU A 12 4.53 -9.38 27.84
CA LEU A 12 4.95 -8.06 28.28
C LEU A 12 6.32 -7.82 27.61
N VAL A 13 6.28 -7.41 26.34
CA VAL A 13 7.45 -6.83 25.71
C VAL A 13 7.68 -5.53 26.47
N LYS A 14 8.67 -5.51 27.37
CA LYS A 14 9.26 -4.25 27.85
C LYS A 14 9.83 -3.55 26.62
N VAL A 15 9.01 -2.72 25.98
CA VAL A 15 9.46 -1.88 24.88
C VAL A 15 10.38 -0.83 25.50
N ASN A 16 11.68 -0.96 25.25
CA ASN A 16 12.62 0.09 25.58
C ASN A 16 12.22 1.34 24.78
N LYS A 17 11.92 2.44 25.47
CA LYS A 17 11.54 3.72 24.83
C LYS A 17 12.64 4.25 23.90
N GLU A 18 13.88 3.80 24.08
CA GLU A 18 15.01 4.14 23.21
C GLU A 18 15.04 3.29 21.91
N GLU A 19 14.42 2.11 21.90
CA GLU A 19 14.46 1.17 20.76
C GLU A 19 13.25 1.25 19.84
N ALA A 20 12.08 1.65 20.35
CA ALA A 20 10.88 1.78 19.55
C ALA A 20 10.08 3.03 19.92
N GLU A 21 9.83 3.86 18.91
CA GLU A 21 9.08 5.10 19.02
C GLU A 21 7.86 5.03 18.10
N LEU A 22 6.72 5.54 18.56
CA LEU A 22 5.55 5.65 17.71
C LEU A 22 5.82 6.62 16.56
N ALA A 23 5.09 6.43 15.46
CA ALA A 23 5.22 7.34 14.33
C ALA A 23 4.76 8.74 14.71
N HIS A 24 5.39 9.76 14.15
CA HIS A 24 4.97 11.16 14.31
C HIS A 24 4.25 11.62 13.06
N LEU A 25 3.10 12.26 13.24
CA LEU A 25 2.36 12.88 12.15
C LEU A 25 2.83 14.33 11.97
N TYR A 26 3.23 14.70 10.76
CA TYR A 26 3.49 16.08 10.39
C TYR A 26 2.84 16.41 9.04
N PHE A 27 2.79 17.69 8.70
CA PHE A 27 2.08 18.16 7.51
C PHE A 27 3.01 18.91 6.56
N LEU A 28 2.91 18.60 5.27
CA LEU A 28 3.61 19.33 4.20
C LEU A 28 2.61 20.15 3.37
N PRO A 29 2.85 21.45 3.14
CA PRO A 29 1.97 22.27 2.32
C PRO A 29 2.03 21.86 0.84
N LYS A 30 0.86 21.72 0.20
CA LYS A 30 0.77 21.56 -1.27
C LYS A 30 0.73 22.95 -1.91
N THR A 31 1.88 23.61 -2.00
CA THR A 31 2.03 25.00 -2.51
C THR A 31 1.54 25.22 -3.95
N HIS A 32 1.41 24.15 -4.73
CA HIS A 32 0.92 24.16 -6.11
C HIS A 32 -0.61 24.04 -6.24
N LYS A 33 -1.36 23.91 -5.12
CA LYS A 33 -2.83 23.82 -5.13
C LYS A 33 -3.46 25.08 -4.51
N PRO A 34 -4.58 25.59 -5.05
CA PRO A 34 -5.31 26.69 -4.43
C PRO A 34 -5.64 26.41 -2.96
N GLY A 35 -5.46 27.41 -2.09
CA GLY A 35 -5.66 27.28 -0.64
C GLY A 35 -4.58 26.49 0.11
N THR A 36 -3.48 26.10 -0.57
CA THR A 36 -2.31 25.42 0.03
C THR A 36 -2.67 24.28 1.00
N PRO A 37 -3.50 23.31 0.57
CA PRO A 37 -3.93 22.22 1.44
C PRO A 37 -2.75 21.42 1.98
N LEU A 38 -2.87 20.94 3.22
CA LEU A 38 -1.84 20.17 3.88
C LEU A 38 -1.84 18.70 3.43
N ARG A 39 -0.65 18.10 3.33
CA ARG A 39 -0.42 16.67 3.11
C ARG A 39 0.08 16.05 4.41
N PRO A 40 -0.70 15.19 5.08
CA PRO A 40 -0.21 14.45 6.23
C PRO A 40 0.88 13.46 5.81
N ILE A 41 1.97 13.38 6.58
CA ILE A 41 3.04 12.40 6.41
C ILE A 41 3.35 11.75 7.76
N MET A 42 3.47 10.43 7.74
CA MET A 42 3.77 9.62 8.92
C MET A 42 5.26 9.31 8.97
N ALA A 43 5.99 9.99 9.85
CA ALA A 43 7.39 9.67 10.13
C ALA A 43 7.47 8.45 11.06
N SER A 44 7.65 7.26 10.50
CA SER A 44 7.66 6.00 11.24
C SER A 44 9.04 5.35 11.37
N LEU A 45 10.15 6.09 11.25
CA LEU A 45 11.51 5.53 11.17
C LEU A 45 11.85 4.51 12.28
N LYS A 46 11.43 4.77 13.52
CA LYS A 46 11.63 3.90 14.69
C LYS A 46 10.39 3.10 15.10
N SER A 47 9.36 3.08 14.27
CA SER A 47 8.15 2.31 14.56
C SER A 47 8.44 0.81 14.47
N PRO A 48 7.92 -0.01 15.39
CA PRO A 48 8.10 -1.47 15.36
C PRO A 48 7.53 -2.11 14.08
N ILE A 49 6.65 -1.41 13.39
CA ILE A 49 5.98 -1.87 12.16
C ILE A 49 6.84 -1.61 10.92
N THR A 50 7.79 -0.68 10.97
CA THR A 50 8.58 -0.27 9.81
C THR A 50 9.45 -1.39 9.27
N GLY A 51 10.03 -2.22 10.15
CA GLY A 51 10.79 -3.40 9.75
C GLY A 51 9.94 -4.41 8.98
N MET A 52 8.77 -4.77 9.53
CA MET A 52 7.82 -5.66 8.87
C MET A 52 7.31 -5.09 7.54
N SER A 53 7.01 -3.79 7.50
CA SER A 53 6.56 -3.12 6.29
C SER A 53 7.63 -3.17 5.18
N LYS A 54 8.91 -2.93 5.51
CA LYS A 54 10.02 -3.02 4.54
C LYS A 54 10.22 -4.43 4.03
N TRP A 55 10.19 -5.41 4.94
CA TRP A 55 10.36 -6.82 4.59
C TRP A 55 9.22 -7.31 3.68
N LEU A 56 7.95 -7.02 4.02
CA LEU A 56 6.80 -7.36 3.19
C LEU A 56 6.86 -6.67 1.82
N ASP A 57 7.25 -5.39 1.77
CA ASP A 57 7.44 -4.67 0.50
C ASP A 57 8.48 -5.36 -0.39
N GLY A 58 9.62 -5.77 0.19
CA GLY A 58 10.66 -6.51 -0.52
C GLY A 58 10.18 -7.83 -1.13
N LEU A 59 9.26 -8.53 -0.45
CA LEU A 59 8.67 -9.77 -0.97
C LEU A 59 7.59 -9.53 -2.03
N LEU A 60 6.72 -8.55 -1.82
CA LEU A 60 5.49 -8.37 -2.61
C LEU A 60 5.69 -7.50 -3.85
N ARG A 61 6.54 -6.47 -3.76
CA ARG A 61 6.78 -5.52 -4.85
C ARG A 61 7.30 -6.18 -6.13
N PRO A 62 8.24 -7.16 -6.09
CA PRO A 62 8.68 -7.87 -7.29
C PRO A 62 7.55 -8.67 -7.96
N LEU A 63 6.62 -9.23 -7.17
CA LEU A 63 5.47 -9.96 -7.70
C LEU A 63 4.51 -9.02 -8.42
N PHE A 64 4.22 -7.86 -7.81
CA PHE A 64 3.43 -6.82 -8.43
C PHE A 64 4.06 -6.34 -9.75
N ASN A 65 5.34 -5.97 -9.73
CA ASN A 65 6.05 -5.46 -10.91
C ASN A 65 6.02 -6.45 -12.07
N ARG A 66 6.08 -7.76 -11.80
CA ARG A 66 5.98 -8.80 -12.82
C ARG A 66 4.56 -8.92 -13.38
N LEU A 67 3.55 -8.89 -12.51
CA LEU A 67 2.15 -9.11 -12.90
C LEU A 67 1.53 -7.89 -13.62
N ALA A 68 1.94 -6.68 -13.23
CA ALA A 68 1.35 -5.43 -13.68
C ALA A 68 2.24 -4.65 -14.65
N SER A 69 3.28 -5.27 -15.21
CA SER A 69 4.27 -4.62 -16.09
C SER A 69 3.65 -3.98 -17.33
N GLU A 70 2.61 -4.59 -17.90
CA GLU A 70 1.95 -4.12 -19.12
C GLU A 70 1.03 -2.92 -18.88
N THR A 71 0.45 -2.82 -17.67
CA THR A 71 -0.54 -1.80 -17.31
C THR A 71 0.06 -0.66 -16.48
N THR A 72 1.29 -0.82 -15.99
CA THR A 72 1.92 0.14 -15.08
C THR A 72 2.99 0.95 -15.81
N ILE A 73 2.92 2.26 -15.65
CA ILE A 73 3.93 3.19 -16.15
C ILE A 73 4.92 3.53 -15.04
N SER A 74 6.22 3.34 -15.31
CA SER A 74 7.26 3.58 -14.31
C SER A 74 7.75 5.02 -14.27
N ASN A 75 7.67 5.75 -15.40
CA ASN A 75 8.12 7.14 -15.50
C ASN A 75 7.49 7.88 -16.70
N GLY A 76 7.61 9.21 -16.70
CA GLY A 76 7.06 10.07 -17.76
C GLY A 76 7.66 9.82 -19.15
N CYS A 77 8.95 9.50 -19.23
CA CYS A 77 9.59 9.19 -20.53
C CYS A 77 9.00 7.92 -21.16
N GLN A 78 8.70 6.90 -20.34
CA GLN A 78 8.01 5.68 -20.78
C GLN A 78 6.60 6.02 -21.27
N LEU A 79 5.86 6.86 -20.55
CA LEU A 79 4.52 7.29 -20.95
C LEU A 79 4.54 7.94 -22.33
N ILE A 80 5.39 8.95 -22.54
CA ILE A 80 5.50 9.69 -23.80
C ILE A 80 5.78 8.71 -24.95
N LYS A 81 6.79 7.84 -24.80
CA LYS A 81 7.14 6.85 -25.83
C LYS A 81 6.03 5.86 -26.14
N GLN A 82 5.17 5.53 -25.19
CA GLN A 82 4.03 4.64 -25.41
C GLN A 82 2.89 5.37 -26.10
N VAL A 83 2.59 6.61 -25.69
CA VAL A 83 1.57 7.46 -26.32
C VAL A 83 1.95 7.79 -27.76
N GLU A 84 3.21 8.13 -28.04
CA GLU A 84 3.71 8.38 -29.40
C GLU A 84 3.52 7.16 -30.30
N ARG A 85 3.93 5.97 -29.83
CA ARG A 85 3.74 4.70 -30.55
C ARG A 85 2.28 4.39 -30.80
N TRP A 86 1.43 4.57 -29.81
CA TRP A 86 -0.01 4.38 -29.96
C TRP A 86 -0.60 5.39 -30.96
N SER A 87 -0.18 6.65 -30.88
CA SER A 87 -0.72 7.72 -31.71
C SER A 87 -0.42 7.53 -33.20
N ALA A 88 0.74 6.94 -33.53
CA ALA A 88 1.10 6.63 -34.91
C ALA A 88 0.14 5.63 -35.59
N THR A 89 -0.60 4.84 -34.83
CA THR A 89 -1.50 3.80 -35.36
C THR A 89 -2.98 4.12 -35.14
N TYR A 90 -3.33 4.71 -34.00
CA TYR A 90 -4.73 4.81 -33.56
C TYR A 90 -5.27 6.24 -33.41
N LEU A 91 -4.43 7.27 -33.55
CA LEU A 91 -4.88 8.65 -33.39
C LEU A 91 -5.67 9.10 -34.61
N THR A 92 -6.90 9.56 -34.38
CA THR A 92 -7.77 10.15 -35.40
C THR A 92 -8.29 11.51 -34.93
N PRO A 93 -8.79 12.37 -35.83
CA PRO A 93 -9.43 13.62 -35.42
C PRO A 93 -10.65 13.45 -34.48
N ALA A 94 -11.26 12.26 -34.45
CA ALA A 94 -12.39 11.94 -33.58
C ALA A 94 -11.95 11.40 -32.20
N THR A 95 -10.66 11.14 -31.99
CA THR A 95 -10.14 10.59 -30.74
C THR A 95 -10.24 11.60 -29.60
N SER A 96 -10.84 11.19 -28.48
CA SER A 96 -10.92 11.99 -27.25
C SER A 96 -10.10 11.35 -26.13
N PHE A 97 -9.35 12.17 -25.39
CA PHE A 97 -8.61 11.73 -24.22
C PHE A 97 -9.43 11.94 -22.95
N ILE A 98 -9.40 10.95 -22.06
CA ILE A 98 -10.06 11.00 -20.75
C ILE A 98 -9.00 10.73 -19.69
N THR A 99 -8.96 11.56 -18.65
CA THR A 99 -8.10 11.36 -17.48
C THR A 99 -8.95 11.17 -16.24
N MET A 100 -8.55 10.24 -15.38
CA MET A 100 -9.17 9.99 -14.09
C MET A 100 -8.11 10.12 -13.00
N ASP A 101 -8.46 10.77 -11.88
CA ASP A 101 -7.59 10.91 -10.72
C ASP A 101 -8.25 10.28 -9.49
N VAL A 102 -7.47 9.53 -8.72
CA VAL A 102 -7.94 8.91 -7.48
C VAL A 102 -7.51 9.76 -6.30
N THR A 103 -8.49 10.37 -5.62
CA THR A 103 -8.23 11.23 -4.47
C THR A 103 -7.80 10.42 -3.25
N ASP A 104 -6.72 10.85 -2.59
CA ASP A 104 -6.29 10.37 -1.28
C ASP A 104 -6.13 8.84 -1.17
N LEU A 105 -5.64 8.21 -2.24
CA LEU A 105 -5.54 6.75 -2.40
C LEU A 105 -5.06 6.04 -1.13
N TYR A 106 -3.90 6.42 -0.58
CA TYR A 106 -3.30 5.71 0.56
C TYR A 106 -4.17 5.75 1.82
N THR A 107 -4.80 6.88 2.10
CA THR A 107 -5.66 7.06 3.28
C THR A 107 -7.07 6.51 3.08
N MET A 108 -7.49 6.27 1.83
CA MET A 108 -8.86 5.87 1.52
C MET A 108 -9.03 4.39 1.19
N ILE A 109 -7.95 3.64 0.94
CA ILE A 109 -8.03 2.19 0.73
C ILE A 109 -8.69 1.51 1.95
N PRO A 110 -9.77 0.72 1.75
CA PRO A 110 -10.30 -0.13 2.81
C PRO A 110 -9.21 -1.11 3.25
N GLN A 111 -8.92 -1.20 4.55
CA GLN A 111 -7.78 -2.00 5.05
C GLN A 111 -7.89 -3.48 4.63
N GLU A 112 -9.06 -4.08 4.80
CA GLU A 112 -9.29 -5.45 4.34
C GLU A 112 -9.28 -5.54 2.81
N GLY A 113 -9.76 -4.52 2.09
CA GLY A 113 -9.64 -4.44 0.63
C GLY A 113 -8.19 -4.49 0.15
N GLY A 114 -7.28 -3.81 0.84
CA GLY A 114 -5.84 -3.87 0.59
C GLY A 114 -5.26 -5.26 0.85
N VAL A 115 -5.64 -5.91 1.95
CA VAL A 115 -5.23 -7.29 2.26
C VAL A 115 -5.74 -8.28 1.21
N GLN A 116 -6.98 -8.12 0.75
CA GLN A 116 -7.55 -8.94 -0.32
C GLN A 116 -6.85 -8.71 -1.67
N ALA A 117 -6.40 -7.48 -1.96
CA ALA A 117 -5.59 -7.22 -3.14
C ALA A 117 -4.26 -7.98 -3.10
N ILE A 118 -3.57 -7.99 -1.94
CA ILE A 118 -2.35 -8.79 -1.77
C ILE A 118 -2.64 -10.29 -1.88
N LYS A 119 -3.75 -10.77 -1.32
CA LYS A 119 -4.17 -12.17 -1.48
C LYS A 119 -4.31 -12.54 -2.96
N ARG A 120 -5.05 -11.74 -3.74
CA ARG A 120 -5.22 -11.94 -5.18
C ARG A 120 -3.91 -11.86 -5.94
N LEU A 121 -3.01 -10.95 -5.55
CA LEU A 121 -1.67 -10.83 -6.12
C LEU A 121 -0.88 -12.14 -5.95
N ILE A 122 -0.84 -12.68 -4.73
CA ILE A 122 -0.16 -13.95 -4.44
C ILE A 122 -0.81 -15.11 -5.20
N GLU A 123 -2.14 -15.19 -5.19
CA GLU A 123 -2.89 -16.25 -5.90
C GLU A 123 -2.65 -16.23 -7.41
N ALA A 124 -2.50 -15.04 -8.02
CA ALA A 124 -2.19 -14.88 -9.44
C ALA A 124 -0.80 -15.45 -9.84
N THR A 125 0.11 -15.63 -8.87
CA THR A 125 1.41 -16.26 -9.13
C THR A 125 1.36 -17.79 -9.13
N GLY A 126 0.29 -18.39 -8.62
CA GLY A 126 0.20 -19.84 -8.38
C GLY A 126 1.10 -20.36 -7.24
N LEU A 127 1.83 -19.48 -6.56
CA LEU A 127 2.76 -19.85 -5.49
C LEU A 127 2.00 -20.13 -4.18
N ARG A 128 2.36 -21.23 -3.51
CA ARG A 128 1.88 -21.54 -2.15
C ARG A 128 2.70 -20.82 -1.06
N GLN A 129 3.95 -20.50 -1.38
CA GLN A 129 4.90 -19.83 -0.50
C GLN A 129 5.76 -18.87 -1.30
N ILE A 130 6.20 -17.79 -0.66
CA ILE A 130 7.12 -16.80 -1.23
C ILE A 130 8.31 -16.77 -0.28
N ASP A 131 9.50 -17.05 -0.82
CA ASP A 131 10.73 -17.09 -0.04
C ASP A 131 10.65 -17.99 1.22
N GLY A 132 10.05 -19.17 1.06
CA GLY A 132 9.83 -20.13 2.16
C GLY A 132 8.71 -19.75 3.15
N VAL A 133 8.07 -18.58 2.99
CA VAL A 133 6.98 -18.14 3.86
C VAL A 133 5.62 -18.46 3.25
N LYS A 134 4.76 -19.12 4.02
CA LYS A 134 3.39 -19.45 3.61
C LYS A 134 2.55 -18.19 3.39
N LYS A 135 1.66 -18.22 2.38
CA LYS A 135 0.78 -17.10 2.05
C LYS A 135 -0.05 -16.61 3.24
N GLU A 136 -0.48 -17.52 4.13
CA GLU A 136 -1.31 -17.18 5.30
C GLU A 136 -0.56 -16.26 6.27
N ILE A 137 0.74 -16.50 6.46
CA ILE A 137 1.61 -15.68 7.31
C ILE A 137 1.79 -14.29 6.69
N ILE A 138 2.06 -14.24 5.38
CA ILE A 138 2.21 -12.96 4.66
C ILE A 138 0.94 -12.13 4.77
N LEU A 139 -0.24 -12.75 4.62
CA LEU A 139 -1.53 -12.07 4.75
C LEU A 139 -1.81 -11.62 6.19
N ALA A 140 -1.47 -12.44 7.19
CA ALA A 140 -1.60 -12.06 8.60
C ALA A 140 -0.72 -10.84 8.93
N LEU A 141 0.54 -10.84 8.50
CA LEU A 141 1.46 -9.72 8.69
C LEU A 141 1.02 -8.48 7.91
N THR A 142 0.55 -8.64 6.67
CA THR A 142 0.00 -7.54 5.86
C THR A 142 -1.18 -6.89 6.57
N ARG A 143 -2.12 -7.70 7.08
CA ARG A 143 -3.25 -7.19 7.88
C ARG A 143 -2.75 -6.48 9.13
N PHE A 144 -1.78 -7.07 9.84
CA PHE A 144 -1.20 -6.48 11.03
C PHE A 144 -0.62 -5.09 10.77
N VAL A 145 0.18 -4.92 9.69
CA VAL A 145 0.73 -3.62 9.29
C VAL A 145 -0.38 -2.62 8.95
N MET A 146 -1.43 -3.05 8.24
CA MET A 146 -2.53 -2.17 7.86
C MET A 146 -3.36 -1.71 9.06
N THR A 147 -3.60 -2.59 10.05
CA THR A 147 -4.52 -2.31 11.16
C THR A 147 -3.84 -1.70 12.40
N ASN A 148 -2.51 -1.74 12.51
CA ASN A 148 -1.79 -1.29 13.71
C ASN A 148 -1.01 0.00 13.49
N ASN A 149 -1.49 0.87 12.61
CA ASN A 149 -0.90 2.19 12.38
C ASN A 149 -1.27 3.14 13.53
N TYR A 150 -0.37 3.26 14.51
CA TYR A 150 -0.47 4.19 15.64
C TYR A 150 0.52 5.34 15.50
N PHE A 151 0.09 6.55 15.84
CA PHE A 151 0.92 7.74 15.79
C PHE A 151 0.64 8.73 16.90
N CYS A 152 1.62 9.58 17.17
CA CYS A 152 1.52 10.72 18.07
C CYS A 152 1.28 12.00 17.28
N LEU A 153 0.36 12.83 17.76
CA LEU A 153 0.16 14.22 17.34
C LEU A 153 -0.10 15.04 18.60
N ASP A 154 0.71 16.07 18.85
CA ASP A 154 0.59 16.97 20.00
C ASP A 154 0.46 16.25 21.36
N GLY A 155 1.24 15.18 21.54
CA GLY A 155 1.25 14.37 22.76
C GLY A 155 0.07 13.39 22.90
N SER A 156 -0.88 13.42 21.98
CA SER A 156 -2.02 12.50 21.94
C SER A 156 -1.77 11.35 20.95
N TYR A 157 -2.26 10.16 21.30
CA TYR A 157 -2.10 8.95 20.51
C TYR A 157 -3.33 8.64 19.68
N TYR A 158 -3.12 8.37 18.40
CA TYR A 158 -4.17 8.08 17.43
C TYR A 158 -3.92 6.78 16.70
N LYS A 159 -5.00 6.13 16.29
CA LYS A 159 -4.97 4.93 15.45
C LYS A 159 -5.63 5.25 14.11
N GLN A 160 -4.93 4.94 13.02
CA GLN A 160 -5.51 5.04 11.69
C GLN A 160 -6.47 3.87 11.45
N ILE A 161 -7.76 4.17 11.27
CA ILE A 161 -8.84 3.19 11.10
C ILE A 161 -9.13 2.86 9.62
N ARG A 162 -8.57 3.63 8.68
CA ARG A 162 -8.78 3.48 7.24
C ARG A 162 -7.51 3.83 6.48
N GLY A 163 -7.25 3.15 5.38
CA GLY A 163 -6.04 3.33 4.59
C GLY A 163 -4.81 2.72 5.26
N GLY A 164 -3.67 2.92 4.60
CA GLY A 164 -2.34 2.65 5.14
C GLY A 164 -1.64 3.95 5.55
N ALA A 165 -0.62 3.83 6.40
CA ALA A 165 0.18 4.96 6.84
C ALA A 165 0.95 5.58 5.66
N MET A 166 0.75 6.88 5.42
CA MET A 166 1.51 7.61 4.39
C MET A 166 2.99 7.68 4.78
N GLY A 167 3.83 6.89 4.11
CA GLY A 167 5.26 6.74 4.43
C GLY A 167 5.68 5.29 4.69
N SER A 168 4.72 4.38 4.87
CA SER A 168 4.98 2.94 4.90
C SER A 168 5.31 2.42 3.49
N PRO A 169 6.46 1.73 3.30
CA PRO A 169 6.80 1.09 2.03
C PRO A 169 5.73 0.10 1.55
N LEU A 170 5.15 -0.66 2.47
CA LEU A 170 4.13 -1.66 2.14
C LEU A 170 2.84 -1.00 1.63
N THR A 171 2.48 0.17 2.16
CA THR A 171 1.26 0.89 1.75
C THR A 171 1.31 1.23 0.25
N LEU A 172 2.48 1.59 -0.29
CA LEU A 172 2.67 1.80 -1.72
C LEU A 172 2.36 0.52 -2.52
N THR A 173 2.95 -0.61 -2.14
CA THR A 173 2.73 -1.88 -2.84
C THR A 173 1.28 -2.36 -2.75
N ILE A 174 0.64 -2.18 -1.59
CA ILE A 174 -0.80 -2.47 -1.42
C ILE A 174 -1.64 -1.56 -2.31
N ALA A 175 -1.34 -0.27 -2.36
CA ALA A 175 -2.09 0.68 -3.18
C ALA A 175 -2.01 0.35 -4.66
N ASN A 176 -0.81 0.05 -5.16
CA ASN A 176 -0.60 -0.38 -6.53
C ASN A 176 -1.34 -1.69 -6.85
N ALA A 177 -1.23 -2.70 -5.97
CA ALA A 177 -1.96 -3.95 -6.14
C ALA A 177 -3.48 -3.75 -6.11
N TYR A 178 -3.98 -2.90 -5.22
CA TYR A 178 -5.40 -2.57 -5.12
C TYR A 178 -5.91 -1.92 -6.41
N MET A 179 -5.21 -0.89 -6.89
CA MET A 179 -5.56 -0.20 -8.13
C MET A 179 -5.50 -1.11 -9.35
N TYR A 180 -4.50 -2.00 -9.44
CA TYR A 180 -4.42 -2.97 -10.52
C TYR A 180 -5.68 -3.85 -10.65
N PHE A 181 -6.28 -4.27 -9.53
CA PHE A 181 -7.52 -5.05 -9.59
C PHE A 181 -8.77 -4.19 -9.82
N VAL A 182 -8.75 -2.91 -9.42
CA VAL A 182 -9.83 -1.94 -9.69
C VAL A 182 -9.85 -1.52 -11.17
N GLU A 183 -8.69 -1.37 -11.79
CA GLU A 183 -8.54 -0.91 -13.17
C GLU A 183 -8.86 -2.02 -14.20
N ARG A 184 -8.60 -3.28 -13.86
CA ARG A 184 -8.81 -4.43 -14.78
C ARG A 184 -10.19 -4.47 -15.46
N PRO A 185 -11.33 -4.33 -14.75
CA PRO A 185 -12.64 -4.26 -15.40
C PRO A 185 -12.77 -3.06 -16.35
N ILE A 186 -12.18 -1.92 -16.00
CA ILE A 186 -12.21 -0.68 -16.81
C ILE A 186 -11.41 -0.90 -18.10
N SER A 187 -10.20 -1.45 -18.01
CA SER A 187 -9.39 -1.76 -19.20
C SER A 187 -10.08 -2.78 -20.12
N LYS A 188 -10.76 -3.78 -19.55
CA LYS A 188 -11.54 -4.74 -20.35
C LYS A 188 -12.73 -4.11 -21.05
N TRP A 189 -13.38 -3.14 -20.42
CA TRP A 189 -14.47 -2.38 -21.03
C TRP A 189 -13.94 -1.49 -22.17
N ALA A 190 -12.86 -0.75 -21.92
CA ALA A 190 -12.24 0.14 -22.92
C ALA A 190 -11.74 -0.59 -24.17
N ASN A 191 -11.22 -1.82 -24.03
CA ASN A 191 -10.73 -2.60 -25.18
C ASN A 191 -11.84 -3.31 -25.98
N ARG A 192 -13.11 -3.21 -25.58
CA ARG A 192 -14.25 -3.80 -26.31
C ARG A 192 -14.93 -2.81 -27.27
N THR A 193 -14.70 -1.51 -27.05
CA THR A 193 -15.17 -0.39 -27.88
C THR A 193 -14.09 0.04 -28.84
#